data_AF-A0A7K1AC30-F1
#
_entry.id   AF-A0A7K1AC30-F1
#
_cell.length_a   1.000
_cell.length_b   1.000
_cell.length_c   1.000
_cell.angle_alpha   90.00
_cell.angle_beta   90.00
_cell.angle_gamma   90.00
#
_symmetry.space_group_name_H-M   'P 1'
#
loop_
_entity.id
_entity.type
_entity.pdbx_description
1 polymer ?
#
loop_
_entity_poly.entity_id
_entity_poly.type
_entity_poly.pdbx_seq_one_letter_code
_entity_poly.pdbx_strand_id
1 'polypeptide(L)'
;MPKANFDYQQHPHVEARKETEPKVTHRRRAKLSLNDRIGLGITKRVGNMWAAYVFVLLTLVSLPAAIMSGNTVIIVGWVAQTFLQLVLLPVIIVGQNLQAHESEKRAIATYKDAGAILEEAIEIQKHLAVQDTALNHLIDRLAVIDEKLEQAAKK
;
A
#
# COMPACT_ATOMS: atom_id res chain seq x y z
N MET A 1 45.14 -16.28 -11.22
CA MET A 1 44.13 -15.87 -10.21
C MET A 1 42.74 -15.99 -10.80
N PRO A 2 41.69 -16.37 -10.04
CA PRO A 2 40.33 -16.50 -10.56
C PRO A 2 39.72 -15.12 -10.88
N LYS A 3 38.99 -15.01 -12.00
CA LYS A 3 38.28 -13.80 -12.43
C LYS A 3 36.83 -13.83 -11.96
N ALA A 4 36.30 -12.69 -11.53
CA ALA A 4 34.87 -12.55 -11.23
C ALA A 4 34.08 -12.35 -12.52
N ASN A 5 33.01 -13.12 -12.71
CA ASN A 5 32.04 -12.93 -13.79
C ASN A 5 30.63 -13.14 -13.20
N PHE A 6 29.92 -12.04 -12.94
CA PHE A 6 28.56 -12.05 -12.42
C PHE A 6 27.58 -11.55 -13.48
N ASP A 7 26.62 -12.39 -13.86
CA ASP A 7 25.57 -12.06 -14.82
C ASP A 7 24.26 -11.81 -14.09
N TYR A 8 23.75 -10.58 -14.16
CA TYR A 8 22.51 -10.21 -13.49
C TYR A 8 21.30 -10.74 -14.27
N GLN A 9 20.50 -11.58 -13.61
CA GLN A 9 19.19 -11.99 -14.13
C GLN A 9 18.08 -11.28 -13.36
N GLN A 10 17.31 -10.47 -14.09
CA GLN A 10 16.16 -9.78 -13.54
C GLN A 10 15.08 -10.80 -13.12
N HIS A 11 14.53 -10.62 -11.91
CA HIS A 11 13.49 -11.52 -11.41
C HIS A 11 12.25 -11.46 -12.34
N PRO A 12 11.63 -12.60 -12.74
CA PRO A 12 10.51 -12.64 -13.69
C PRO A 12 9.31 -11.73 -13.32
N HIS A 13 9.09 -11.54 -12.02
CA HIS A 13 8.07 -10.60 -11.52
C HIS A 13 8.28 -9.14 -11.96
N VAL A 14 9.50 -8.70 -12.24
CA VAL A 14 9.76 -7.31 -12.66
C VAL A 14 9.40 -7.11 -14.13
N GLU A 15 9.70 -8.09 -14.99
CA GLU A 15 9.34 -8.05 -16.42
C GLU A 15 7.83 -8.17 -16.61
N ALA A 16 7.19 -9.11 -15.91
CA ALA A 16 5.73 -9.23 -15.91
C ALA A 16 5.03 -7.94 -15.44
N ARG A 17 5.68 -7.11 -14.62
CA ARG A 17 5.16 -5.80 -14.16
C ARG A 17 5.33 -4.67 -15.17
N LYS A 18 6.29 -4.75 -16.10
CA LYS A 18 6.41 -3.79 -17.21
C LYS A 18 5.25 -3.97 -18.19
N GLU A 19 4.81 -5.21 -18.38
CA GLU A 19 3.67 -5.54 -19.25
C GLU A 19 2.30 -5.38 -18.57
N THR A 20 2.25 -5.60 -17.25
CA THR A 20 1.04 -5.37 -16.44
C THR A 20 1.26 -4.26 -15.42
N GLU A 21 0.66 -3.10 -15.68
CA GLU A 21 0.52 -2.04 -14.67
C GLU A 21 0.06 -2.63 -13.32
N PRO A 22 0.49 -2.05 -12.18
CA PRO A 22 0.03 -2.49 -10.88
C PRO A 22 -1.49 -2.56 -10.90
N LYS A 23 -2.02 -3.78 -10.72
CA LYS A 23 -3.46 -4.02 -10.65
C LYS A 23 -4.01 -3.22 -9.48
N VAL A 24 -4.44 -1.99 -9.73
CA VAL A 24 -5.32 -1.25 -8.82
C VAL A 24 -6.53 -2.13 -8.63
N THR A 25 -6.61 -2.76 -7.46
CA THR A 25 -7.69 -3.68 -7.06
C THR A 25 -9.03 -2.96 -6.89
N HIS A 26 -9.10 -1.67 -7.22
CA HIS A 26 -10.29 -1.09 -7.85
C HIS A 26 -10.51 -1.75 -9.21
N ARG A 27 -10.88 -3.03 -9.17
CA ARG A 27 -11.38 -3.78 -10.30
C ARG A 27 -12.45 -2.89 -10.91
N ARG A 28 -12.11 -2.26 -12.03
CA ARG A 28 -13.03 -1.67 -12.99
C ARG A 28 -13.85 -2.86 -13.48
N ARG A 29 -14.78 -3.37 -12.65
CA ARG A 29 -15.74 -4.36 -13.09
C ARG A 29 -16.37 -3.74 -14.32
N ALA A 30 -16.20 -4.40 -15.45
CA ALA A 30 -16.97 -4.16 -16.65
C ALA A 30 -18.44 -4.01 -16.21
N LYS A 31 -18.96 -2.78 -16.24
CA LYS A 31 -20.27 -2.35 -15.71
C LYS A 31 -20.63 -2.95 -14.33
N LEU A 32 -20.57 -2.12 -13.28
CA LEU A 32 -21.24 -2.40 -12.00
C LEU A 32 -22.66 -2.91 -12.26
N SER A 33 -23.02 -4.05 -11.63
CA SER A 33 -24.40 -4.53 -11.64
C SER A 33 -25.33 -3.45 -11.09
N LEU A 34 -26.61 -3.46 -11.47
CA LEU A 34 -27.59 -2.50 -10.95
C LEU A 34 -27.58 -2.47 -9.41
N ASN A 35 -27.49 -3.64 -8.79
CA ASN A 35 -27.43 -3.79 -7.32
C ASN A 35 -26.14 -3.19 -6.75
N ASP A 36 -24.99 -3.39 -7.42
CA ASP A 36 -23.72 -2.79 -6.99
C ASP A 36 -23.77 -1.25 -7.09
N ARG A 37 -24.42 -0.71 -8.12
CA ARG A 37 -24.59 0.75 -8.29
C ARG A 37 -25.48 1.36 -7.21
N ILE A 38 -26.59 0.70 -6.90
CA ILE A 38 -27.51 1.14 -5.84
C ILE A 38 -26.80 1.04 -4.48
N GLY A 39 -26.16 -0.09 -4.20
CA GLY A 39 -25.40 -0.31 -2.97
C GLY A 39 -24.32 0.75 -2.77
N LEU A 40 -23.47 1.00 -3.78
CA LEU A 40 -22.46 2.05 -3.73
C LEU A 40 -23.06 3.46 -3.57
N GLY A 41 -24.21 3.72 -4.19
CA GLY A 41 -24.89 5.01 -4.05
C GLY A 41 -25.38 5.25 -2.62
N ILE A 42 -25.97 4.24 -1.99
CA ILE A 42 -26.44 4.30 -0.61
C ILE A 42 -25.25 4.41 0.34
N THR A 43 -24.25 3.53 0.23
CA THR A 43 -23.10 3.50 1.14
C THR A 43 -22.22 4.74 1.01
N LYS A 44 -22.12 5.36 -0.17
CA LYS A 44 -21.43 6.66 -0.31
C LYS A 44 -22.18 7.80 0.36
N ARG A 45 -23.51 7.81 0.30
CA ARG A 45 -24.33 8.85 0.95
C ARG A 45 -24.38 8.67 2.47
N VAL A 46 -24.55 7.43 2.94
CA VAL A 46 -24.59 7.08 4.37
C VAL A 46 -23.20 7.09 5.00
N GLY A 47 -22.16 6.79 4.22
CA GLY A 47 -20.76 6.78 4.66
C GLY A 47 -20.11 8.16 4.69
N ASN A 48 -20.90 9.23 4.68
CA ASN A 48 -20.45 10.60 4.95
C ASN A 48 -21.01 11.06 6.32
N MET A 49 -20.28 11.91 7.05
CA MET A 49 -20.67 12.36 8.40
C MET A 49 -22.08 12.96 8.46
N TRP A 50 -22.56 13.51 7.35
CA TRP A 50 -23.92 14.02 7.18
C TRP A 50 -25.02 13.06 7.63
N ALA A 51 -24.88 11.76 7.38
CA ALA A 51 -25.88 10.79 7.81
C ALA A 51 -25.96 10.68 9.33
N ALA A 52 -24.83 10.74 10.04
CA ALA A 52 -24.80 10.76 11.50
C ALA A 52 -25.52 12.01 12.04
N TYR A 53 -25.34 13.18 11.43
CA TYR A 53 -26.04 14.40 11.84
C TYR A 53 -27.55 14.32 11.63
N VAL A 54 -28.01 13.79 10.50
CA VAL A 54 -29.45 13.58 10.23
C VAL A 54 -30.05 12.62 11.25
N PHE A 55 -29.34 11.55 11.57
CA PHE A 55 -29.75 10.53 12.53
C PHE A 55 -29.83 11.05 13.97
N VAL A 56 -28.86 11.87 14.39
CA VAL A 56 -28.96 12.62 15.65
C VAL A 56 -30.24 13.48 15.64
N LEU A 57 -30.48 14.23 14.57
CA LEU A 57 -31.67 15.09 14.48
C LEU A 57 -32.98 14.29 14.56
N LEU A 58 -33.06 13.13 13.92
CA LEU A 58 -34.23 12.25 13.96
C LEU A 58 -34.46 11.69 15.37
N THR A 59 -33.40 11.28 16.07
CA THR A 59 -33.54 10.76 17.44
C THR A 59 -34.10 11.83 18.39
N LEU A 60 -33.72 13.10 18.23
CA LEU A 60 -34.23 14.21 19.06
C LEU A 60 -35.74 14.37 19.02
N VAL A 61 -36.43 13.94 17.95
CA VAL A 61 -37.91 13.97 17.88
C VAL A 61 -38.55 13.07 18.95
N SER A 62 -37.89 11.96 19.28
CA SER A 62 -38.37 10.98 20.28
C SER A 62 -37.85 11.23 21.70
N LEU A 63 -36.88 12.13 21.86
CA LEU A 63 -36.27 12.47 23.16
C LEU A 63 -37.27 13.04 24.17
N PRO A 64 -38.17 13.98 23.83
CA PRO A 64 -39.14 14.52 24.79
C PRO A 64 -40.03 13.42 25.37
N ALA A 65 -40.51 12.49 24.53
CA ALA A 65 -41.36 11.38 24.96
C ALA A 65 -40.62 10.44 25.94
N ALA A 66 -39.33 10.17 25.70
CA ALA A 66 -38.52 9.35 26.60
C ALA A 66 -38.30 10.02 27.97
N ILE A 67 -38.02 11.32 28.00
CA ILE A 67 -37.81 12.08 29.24
C ILE A 67 -39.12 12.22 30.02
N MET A 68 -40.23 12.53 29.34
CA MET A 68 -41.54 12.69 29.96
C MET A 68 -42.07 11.41 30.61
N SER A 69 -41.53 10.24 30.24
CA SER A 69 -41.89 8.97 30.88
C SER A 69 -41.50 8.89 32.36
N GLY A 70 -40.53 9.70 32.82
CA GLY A 70 -40.05 9.70 34.22
C GLY A 70 -39.37 8.40 34.67
N ASN A 71 -39.24 7.41 33.79
CA ASN A 71 -38.70 6.09 34.10
C ASN A 71 -37.25 5.99 33.62
N THR A 72 -36.33 5.81 34.56
CA THR A 72 -34.88 5.66 34.29
C THR A 72 -34.59 4.55 33.28
N VAL A 73 -35.32 3.44 33.30
CA VAL A 73 -35.13 2.32 32.37
C VAL A 73 -35.46 2.74 30.94
N ILE A 74 -36.53 3.51 30.75
CA ILE A 74 -36.95 4.00 29.43
C ILE A 74 -35.93 5.00 28.88
N ILE A 75 -35.43 5.90 29.72
CA ILE A 75 -34.42 6.89 29.33
C ILE A 75 -33.11 6.19 28.92
N VAL A 76 -32.61 5.26 29.74
CA VAL A 76 -31.39 4.50 29.43
C VAL A 76 -31.58 3.65 28.17
N GLY A 77 -32.74 3.00 28.02
CA GLY A 77 -33.08 2.23 26.82
C GLY A 77 -33.10 3.11 25.57
N TRP A 78 -33.67 4.31 25.65
CA TRP A 78 -33.66 5.27 24.55
C TRP A 78 -32.22 5.67 24.16
N VAL A 79 -31.36 5.97 25.13
CA VAL A 79 -29.95 6.33 24.85
C VAL A 79 -29.19 5.15 24.23
N ALA A 80 -29.24 3.97 24.86
CA ALA A 80 -28.46 2.82 24.44
C ALA A 80 -28.92 2.23 23.11
N GLN A 81 -30.23 2.21 22.88
CA GLN A 81 -30.81 1.56 21.71
C GLN A 81 -31.21 2.56 20.63
N THR A 82 -32.01 3.58 20.95
CA THR A 82 -32.54 4.48 19.89
C THR A 82 -31.48 5.47 19.42
N PHE A 83 -30.73 6.06 20.35
CA PHE A 83 -29.70 7.04 20.02
C PHE A 83 -28.40 6.38 19.55
N LEU A 84 -27.74 5.62 20.42
CA LEU A 84 -26.42 5.06 20.13
C LEU A 84 -26.47 4.10 18.94
N GLN A 85 -27.42 3.17 18.87
CA GLN A 85 -27.45 2.19 17.77
C GLN A 85 -27.65 2.86 16.40
N LEU A 86 -28.50 3.88 16.34
CA LEU A 86 -28.85 4.57 15.10
C LEU A 86 -27.67 5.43 14.62
N VAL A 87 -27.00 6.15 15.52
CA VAL A 87 -25.86 7.03 15.20
C VAL A 87 -24.56 6.26 14.98
N LEU A 88 -24.35 5.15 15.68
CA LEU A 88 -23.10 4.39 15.66
C LEU A 88 -22.86 3.70 14.31
N LEU A 89 -23.91 3.30 13.58
CA LEU A 89 -23.77 2.65 12.27
C LEU A 89 -23.10 3.57 11.22
N PRO A 90 -23.59 4.79 10.91
CA PRO A 90 -22.88 5.70 9.99
C PRO A 90 -21.48 6.09 10.48
N VAL A 91 -21.30 6.33 11.78
CA VAL A 91 -20.00 6.73 12.34
C VAL A 91 -18.94 5.64 12.12
N ILE A 92 -19.31 4.37 12.32
CA ILE A 92 -18.41 3.24 12.01
C ILE A 92 -18.08 3.20 10.52
N ILE A 93 -19.09 3.34 9.64
CA ILE A 93 -18.87 3.31 8.19
C ILE A 93 -17.92 4.43 7.74
N VAL A 94 -18.10 5.65 8.27
CA VAL A 94 -17.19 6.77 7.99
C VAL A 94 -15.78 6.48 8.50
N GLY A 95 -15.65 5.94 9.72
CA GLY A 95 -14.37 5.56 10.30
C GLY A 95 -13.64 4.51 9.46
N GLN A 96 -14.36 3.49 8.99
CA GLN A 96 -13.82 2.45 8.10
C GLN A 96 -13.41 3.01 6.74
N ASN A 97 -14.22 3.89 6.14
CA ASN A 97 -13.90 4.54 4.86
C ASN A 97 -12.63 5.41 4.97
N LEU A 98 -12.47 6.15 6.08
CA LEU A 98 -11.29 6.96 6.33
C LEU A 98 -10.03 6.09 6.51
N GLN A 99 -10.13 5.01 7.29
CA GLN A 99 -9.03 4.07 7.47
C GLN A 99 -8.64 3.38 6.16
N ALA A 100 -9.61 3.00 5.32
CA ALA A 100 -9.36 2.41 4.02
C ALA A 100 -8.63 3.39 3.08
N HIS A 101 -9.03 4.67 3.09
CA HIS A 101 -8.36 5.72 2.30
C HIS A 101 -6.89 5.92 2.73
N GLU A 102 -6.62 6.00 4.03
CA GLU A 102 -5.24 6.12 4.53
C GLU A 102 -4.41 4.85 4.30
N SER A 103 -5.04 3.67 4.35
CA SER A 103 -4.41 2.41 3.97
C SER A 103 -4.00 2.40 2.49
N GLU A 104 -4.89 2.86 1.61
CA GLU A 104 -4.60 2.96 0.17
C GLU A 104 -3.46 3.96 -0.10
N LYS A 105 -3.49 5.13 0.56
CA LYS A 105 -2.43 6.14 0.44
C LYS A 105 -1.07 5.57 0.84
N ARG A 106 -1.01 4.83 1.96
CA ARG A 106 0.21 4.13 2.40
C ARG A 106 0.64 3.05 1.42
N ALA A 107 -0.29 2.25 0.90
CA ALA A 107 0.02 1.22 -0.09
C ALA A 107 0.63 1.83 -1.37
N ILE A 108 0.09 2.95 -1.85
CA ILE A 108 0.64 3.67 -3.01
C ILE A 108 2.02 4.24 -2.70
N ALA A 109 2.23 4.82 -1.52
CA ALA A 109 3.54 5.32 -1.11
C ALA A 109 4.57 4.17 -1.07
N THR A 110 4.28 3.08 -0.35
CA THR A 110 5.14 1.89 -0.29
C THR A 110 5.43 1.31 -1.67
N TYR A 111 4.45 1.31 -2.57
CA TYR A 111 4.65 0.85 -3.94
C TYR A 111 5.66 1.73 -4.69
N LYS A 112 5.54 3.06 -4.58
CA LYS A 112 6.49 4.01 -5.20
C LYS A 112 7.88 3.87 -4.61
N ASP A 113 7.99 3.77 -3.29
CA ASP A 113 9.26 3.61 -2.59
C ASP A 113 9.95 2.31 -2.99
N ALA A 114 9.21 1.20 -3.07
CA ALA A 114 9.74 -0.08 -3.54
C ALA A 114 10.24 -0.01 -5.00
N GLY A 115 9.56 0.77 -5.85
CA GLY A 115 10.00 1.03 -7.22
C GLY A 115 11.33 1.80 -7.27
N ALA A 116 11.48 2.84 -6.44
CA ALA A 116 12.73 3.60 -6.34
C ALA A 116 13.89 2.72 -5.84
N ILE A 117 13.67 1.93 -4.79
CA ILE A 117 14.67 1.00 -4.25
C ILE A 117 15.11 -0.01 -5.31
N LEU A 118 14.18 -0.53 -6.13
CA LEU A 118 14.53 -1.47 -7.20
C LEU A 118 15.45 -0.83 -8.25
N GLU A 119 15.18 0.41 -8.65
CA GLU A 119 16.03 1.12 -9.62
C GLU A 119 17.42 1.39 -9.04
N GLU A 120 17.51 1.84 -7.79
CA GLU A 120 18.79 2.02 -7.09
C GLU A 120 19.56 0.69 -6.97
N ALA A 121 18.88 -0.42 -6.69
CA ALA A 121 19.51 -1.73 -6.63
C ALA A 121 20.08 -2.17 -7.99
N ILE A 122 19.39 -1.87 -9.09
CA ILE A 122 19.88 -2.13 -10.46
C ILE A 122 21.12 -1.27 -10.75
N GLU A 123 21.13 -0.01 -10.31
CA GLU A 123 22.28 0.87 -10.49
C GLU A 123 23.50 0.39 -9.70
N ILE A 124 23.32 -0.06 -8.47
CA ILE A 124 24.38 -0.69 -7.66
C ILE A 124 24.96 -1.90 -8.39
N GLN A 125 24.13 -2.76 -8.97
CA GLN A 125 24.61 -3.94 -9.71
C GLN A 125 25.41 -3.55 -10.96
N LYS A 126 24.95 -2.54 -11.71
CA LYS A 126 25.72 -1.99 -12.84
C LYS A 126 27.08 -1.46 -12.38
N HIS A 127 27.11 -0.76 -11.26
CA HIS A 127 28.34 -0.21 -10.70
C HIS A 127 29.30 -1.33 -10.26
N LEU A 128 28.80 -2.40 -9.63
CA LEU A 128 29.59 -3.58 -9.27
C LEU A 128 30.21 -4.27 -10.50
N ALA A 129 29.48 -4.40 -11.61
CA ALA A 129 30.01 -4.97 -12.84
C ALA A 129 31.19 -4.15 -13.42
N VAL A 130 31.13 -2.82 -13.29
CA VAL A 130 32.25 -1.92 -13.65
C VAL A 130 33.44 -2.14 -12.72
N GLN A 131 33.22 -2.32 -11.41
CA GLN A 131 34.28 -2.64 -10.46
C GLN A 131 34.94 -3.99 -10.76
N ASP A 132 34.16 -5.02 -11.08
CA ASP A 132 34.69 -6.35 -11.48
C ASP A 132 35.61 -6.25 -12.69
N THR A 133 35.26 -5.40 -13.66
CA THR A 133 36.10 -5.14 -14.83
C THR A 133 37.44 -4.50 -14.44
N ALA A 134 37.41 -3.51 -13.54
CA ALA A 134 38.62 -2.87 -13.05
C ALA A 134 39.51 -3.83 -12.24
N LEU A 135 38.92 -4.66 -11.38
CA LEU A 135 39.62 -5.70 -10.63
C LEU A 135 40.26 -6.74 -11.54
N ASN A 136 39.53 -7.19 -12.57
CA ASN A 136 40.07 -8.11 -13.58
C ASN A 136 41.27 -7.50 -14.33
N HIS A 137 41.23 -6.20 -14.67
CA HIS A 137 42.38 -5.51 -15.26
C HIS A 137 43.58 -5.45 -14.30
N LEU A 138 43.37 -5.22 -13.00
CA LEU A 138 44.45 -5.27 -12.00
C LEU A 138 45.04 -6.67 -11.87
N ILE A 139 44.21 -7.72 -11.88
CA ILE A 139 44.66 -9.12 -11.88
C ILE A 139 45.54 -9.41 -13.10
N ASP A 140 45.15 -8.94 -14.29
CA ASP A 140 45.94 -9.13 -15.51
C ASP A 140 47.30 -8.41 -15.43
N ARG A 141 47.33 -7.21 -14.84
CA ARG A 141 48.59 -6.48 -14.60
C ARG A 141 49.51 -7.20 -13.63
N LEU A 142 48.96 -7.75 -12.55
CA LEU A 142 49.74 -8.53 -11.56
C LEU A 142 50.33 -9.78 -12.20
N ALA A 143 49.54 -10.52 -13.00
CA ALA A 143 50.04 -11.72 -13.71
C ALA A 143 51.23 -11.40 -14.63
N VAL A 144 51.18 -10.28 -15.35
CA VAL A 144 52.30 -9.82 -16.19
C VAL A 144 53.54 -9.45 -15.37
N ILE A 145 53.37 -8.87 -14.18
CA ILE A 145 54.48 -8.55 -13.29
C ILE A 145 55.12 -9.82 -12.74
N ASP A 146 54.31 -10.79 -12.30
CA ASP A 146 54.78 -12.08 -11.79
C ASP A 146 55.60 -12.83 -12.85
N GLU A 147 55.12 -12.90 -14.10
CA GLU A 147 55.88 -13.50 -15.21
C GLU A 147 57.24 -12.81 -15.45
N LYS A 148 57.27 -11.47 -15.39
CA LYS A 148 58.53 -10.71 -15.54
C LYS A 148 59.51 -10.97 -14.41
N LEU A 149 59.02 -11.09 -13.17
CA LEU A 149 59.85 -11.42 -12.01
C LEU A 149 60.43 -12.83 -12.12
N GLU A 150 59.63 -13.82 -12.55
CA GLU A 150 60.12 -15.18 -12.78
C GLU A 150 61.20 -15.24 -13.88
N GLN A 151 61.03 -14.48 -14.96
CA GLN A 151 62.04 -14.39 -16.02
C GLN A 151 63.32 -13.73 -15.54
N ALA A 152 63.22 -12.70 -14.70
CA ALA A 152 64.38 -12.03 -14.10
C ALA A 152 65.13 -12.94 -13.11
N ALA A 153 64.42 -13.77 -12.35
CA ALA A 153 65.01 -14.71 -11.40
C ALA A 153 65.70 -15.92 -12.07
N LYS A 154 65.38 -16.22 -13.34
CA LYS A 154 66.00 -17.31 -14.13
C LYS A 154 67.25 -16.86 -14.91
N LYS A 155 67.58 -15.56 -14.91
CA LYS A 155 68.80 -14.99 -15.47
C LYS A 155 69.87 -14.82 -14.39
#